data_AF-A0A0L0LKY7-F1
#
_entry.id   AF-A0A0L0LKY7-F1
#
_cell.length_a   1.000
_cell.length_b   1.000
_cell.length_c   1.000
_cell.angle_alpha   90.00
_cell.angle_beta   90.00
_cell.angle_gamma   90.00
#
_symmetry.space_group_name_H-M   'P 1'
#
loop_
_entity.id
_entity.type
_entity.pdbx_description
1 polymer ?
#
loop_
_entity_poly.entity_id
_entity_poly.type
_entity_poly.pdbx_seq_one_letter_code
_entity_poly.pdbx_strand_id
1 'polypeptide(L)'
;MASFQEAELGQLIWNGEYEEAFDVAEARFKAEPLTGLVPFAVTLYSWWQREKGDKLLRTRIERDYAHLIHPLTERVSLAFDSADADTLDVISTHMTWWGYVVEGYDTVKARIVAHEAVDLGLELTENEPREKHTRTLLILTKAALLFHTHNKGPAIRFLGDAAARAPFITDVNQRSRVYRKLAFYYGRCLRPFKAFQFFAAARSVPGIAPDVRAKNRLFA
;
A
#
# COMPACT_ATOMS: atom_id res chain seq x y z
N MET A 1 3.36 -16.68 9.63
CA MET A 1 2.26 -17.50 9.07
C MET A 1 1.03 -16.62 9.15
N ALA A 2 0.48 -16.20 8.01
CA ALA A 2 -0.79 -15.46 8.04
C ALA A 2 -1.83 -16.34 8.74
N SER A 3 -2.54 -15.77 9.71
CA SER A 3 -3.60 -16.50 10.40
C SER A 3 -4.67 -16.94 9.38
N PHE A 4 -5.35 -18.07 9.62
CA PHE A 4 -6.40 -18.59 8.72
C PHE A 4 -7.44 -17.53 8.30
N GLN A 5 -7.69 -16.55 9.17
CA GLN A 5 -8.60 -15.43 8.94
C GLN A 5 -8.05 -14.30 8.05
N GLU A 6 -6.73 -14.14 7.93
CA GLU A 6 -6.11 -13.22 6.96
C GLU A 6 -6.17 -13.78 5.54
N ALA A 7 -6.09 -15.10 5.41
CA ALA A 7 -6.30 -15.79 4.14
C ALA A 7 -7.75 -15.65 3.67
N GLU A 8 -8.72 -15.75 4.59
CA GLU A 8 -10.16 -15.55 4.33
C GLU A 8 -10.46 -14.12 3.86
N LEU A 9 -10.03 -13.09 4.60
CA LEU A 9 -10.20 -11.69 4.20
C LEU A 9 -9.52 -11.38 2.86
N GLY A 10 -8.30 -11.90 2.67
CA GLY A 10 -7.60 -11.78 1.39
C GLY A 10 -8.41 -12.38 0.25
N GLN A 11 -9.00 -13.56 0.44
CA GLN A 11 -9.79 -14.25 -0.56
C GLN A 11 -11.05 -13.46 -0.94
N LEU A 12 -11.81 -12.97 0.05
CA LEU A 12 -13.01 -12.14 -0.20
C LEU A 12 -12.66 -10.87 -1.02
N ILE A 13 -11.57 -10.18 -0.64
CA ILE A 13 -11.08 -9.00 -1.36
C ILE A 13 -10.68 -9.34 -2.80
N TRP A 14 -10.05 -10.50 -3.02
CA TRP A 14 -9.66 -10.98 -4.34
C TRP A 14 -10.86 -11.38 -5.21
N ASN A 15 -11.89 -11.98 -4.60
CA ASN A 15 -13.14 -12.35 -5.28
C ASN A 15 -14.02 -11.14 -5.61
N GLY A 16 -13.79 -9.99 -4.96
CA GLY A 16 -14.60 -8.79 -5.11
C GLY A 16 -15.79 -8.72 -4.16
N GLU A 17 -15.82 -9.56 -3.14
CA GLU A 17 -16.85 -9.66 -2.10
C GLU A 17 -16.59 -8.61 -1.01
N TYR A 18 -16.55 -7.32 -1.40
CA TYR A 18 -16.07 -6.24 -0.53
C TYR A 18 -16.98 -5.91 0.65
N GLU A 19 -18.30 -6.04 0.50
CA GLU A 19 -19.25 -5.83 1.60
C GLU A 19 -19.07 -6.90 2.67
N GLU A 20 -18.96 -8.17 2.27
CA GLU A 20 -18.71 -9.28 3.18
C GLU A 20 -17.32 -9.17 3.84
N ALA A 21 -16.28 -8.82 3.07
CA ALA A 21 -14.96 -8.55 3.62
C ALA A 21 -15.00 -7.42 4.65
N PHE A 22 -15.77 -6.36 4.38
CA PHE A 22 -15.94 -5.24 5.30
C PHE A 22 -16.59 -5.68 6.61
N ASP A 23 -17.71 -6.43 6.55
CA ASP A 23 -18.42 -6.88 7.73
C ASP A 23 -17.54 -7.79 8.62
N VAL A 24 -16.79 -8.71 8.00
CA VAL A 24 -15.83 -9.58 8.71
C VAL A 24 -14.72 -8.76 9.38
N ALA A 25 -14.12 -7.81 8.64
CA ALA A 25 -13.04 -7.00 9.16
C ALA A 25 -13.50 -6.00 10.23
N GLU A 26 -14.70 -5.44 10.10
CA GLU A 26 -15.31 -4.55 11.09
C GLU A 26 -15.64 -5.30 12.39
N ALA A 27 -16.24 -6.49 12.29
CA ALA A 27 -16.53 -7.33 13.45
C ALA A 27 -15.24 -7.69 14.21
N ARG A 28 -14.17 -8.02 13.49
CA ARG A 28 -12.85 -8.27 14.08
C ARG A 28 -12.28 -7.04 14.77
N PHE A 29 -12.35 -5.87 14.14
CA PHE A 29 -11.89 -4.63 14.76
C PHE A 29 -12.66 -4.30 16.05
N LYS A 30 -13.99 -4.54 16.07
CA LYS A 30 -14.81 -4.34 17.27
C LYS A 30 -14.43 -5.31 18.39
N ALA A 31 -14.10 -6.56 18.06
CA ALA A 31 -13.70 -7.58 19.03
C ALA A 31 -12.26 -7.40 19.55
N GLU A 32 -11.32 -7.12 18.65
CA GLU A 32 -9.89 -6.97 18.94
C GLU A 32 -9.34 -5.67 18.31
N PRO A 33 -9.52 -4.51 18.95
CA PRO A 33 -9.22 -3.22 18.33
C PRO A 33 -7.76 -2.97 17.94
N LEU A 34 -6.80 -3.71 18.50
CA LEU A 34 -5.37 -3.54 18.17
C LEU A 34 -4.97 -4.40 16.96
N THR A 35 -5.34 -5.68 16.97
CA THR A 35 -4.99 -6.65 15.92
C THR A 35 -5.93 -6.57 14.71
N GLY A 36 -7.20 -6.21 14.92
CA GLY A 36 -8.21 -6.04 13.86
C GLY A 36 -8.10 -4.71 13.11
N LEU A 37 -7.30 -3.76 13.62
CA LEU A 37 -7.16 -2.42 13.06
C LEU A 37 -6.59 -2.42 11.64
N VAL A 38 -5.51 -3.17 11.43
CA VAL A 38 -4.83 -3.22 10.13
C VAL A 38 -5.68 -3.92 9.08
N PRO A 39 -6.19 -5.16 9.30
CA PRO A 39 -7.06 -5.83 8.32
C PRO A 39 -8.28 -5.00 7.93
N PHE A 40 -8.88 -4.27 8.87
CA PHE A 40 -10.01 -3.40 8.59
C PHE A 40 -9.63 -2.21 7.70
N ALA A 41 -8.50 -1.56 8.00
CA ALA A 41 -7.96 -0.50 7.15
C ALA A 41 -7.59 -0.99 5.73
N VAL A 42 -7.05 -2.21 5.58
CA VAL A 42 -6.74 -2.81 4.27
C VAL A 42 -8.00 -3.03 3.43
N THR A 43 -9.04 -3.55 4.08
CA THR A 43 -10.30 -3.92 3.44
C THR A 43 -11.00 -2.70 2.88
N LEU A 44 -11.17 -1.67 3.71
CA LEU A 44 -11.78 -0.40 3.32
C LEU A 44 -11.05 0.26 2.12
N TYR A 45 -9.72 0.18 2.07
CA TYR A 45 -8.94 0.77 0.97
C TYR A 45 -9.11 -0.02 -0.32
N SER A 46 -9.09 -1.35 -0.22
CA SER A 46 -9.30 -2.22 -1.37
C SER A 46 -10.68 -1.97 -1.99
N TRP A 47 -11.70 -1.81 -1.14
CA TRP A 47 -13.04 -1.43 -1.55
C TRP A 47 -13.07 -0.04 -2.22
N TRP A 48 -12.42 0.96 -1.62
CA TRP A 48 -12.32 2.30 -2.20
C TRP A 48 -11.64 2.33 -3.57
N GLN A 49 -10.54 1.59 -3.74
CA GLN A 49 -9.81 1.56 -5.01
C GLN A 49 -10.64 0.98 -6.16
N ARG A 50 -11.55 0.05 -5.86
CA ARG A 50 -12.43 -0.55 -6.87
C ARG A 50 -13.50 0.42 -7.32
N GLU A 51 -14.09 1.15 -6.36
CA GLU A 51 -15.28 1.96 -6.55
C GLU A 51 -14.97 3.46 -6.64
N LYS A 52 -13.80 3.82 -7.18
CA LYS A 52 -13.35 5.22 -7.34
C LYS A 52 -14.33 6.16 -8.06
N GLY A 53 -15.34 5.62 -8.74
CA GLY A 53 -16.40 6.37 -9.41
C GLY A 53 -17.66 6.61 -8.56
N ASP A 54 -17.85 5.90 -7.46
CA ASP A 54 -19.06 5.98 -6.63
C ASP A 54 -18.88 6.99 -5.49
N LYS A 55 -19.60 8.12 -5.59
CA LYS A 55 -19.56 9.19 -4.58
C LYS A 55 -20.21 8.78 -3.25
N LEU A 56 -21.28 7.98 -3.27
CA LEU A 56 -22.00 7.58 -2.07
C LEU A 56 -21.16 6.59 -1.25
N LEU A 57 -20.57 5.62 -1.94
CA LEU A 57 -19.67 4.68 -1.30
C LEU A 57 -18.41 5.38 -0.77
N ARG A 58 -17.88 6.36 -1.50
CA ARG A 58 -16.78 7.19 -1.02
C ARG A 58 -17.12 7.88 0.31
N THR A 59 -18.28 8.52 0.42
CA THR A 59 -18.71 9.18 1.67
C THR A 59 -18.89 8.19 2.81
N ARG A 60 -19.44 6.99 2.54
CA ARG A 60 -19.55 5.92 3.54
C ARG A 60 -18.19 5.48 4.05
N ILE A 61 -17.27 5.17 3.14
CA ILE A 61 -15.89 4.78 3.46
C ILE A 61 -15.17 5.88 4.24
N GLU A 62 -15.31 7.15 3.85
CA GLU A 62 -14.70 8.30 4.56
C GLU A 62 -15.21 8.39 6.01
N ARG A 63 -16.52 8.22 6.24
CA ARG A 63 -17.12 8.20 7.58
C ARG A 63 -16.60 7.03 8.42
N ASP A 64 -16.63 5.82 7.86
CA ASP A 64 -16.24 4.62 8.59
C ASP A 64 -14.72 4.62 8.88
N TYR A 65 -13.91 5.22 7.99
CA TYR A 65 -12.49 5.49 8.25
C TYR A 65 -12.26 6.54 9.33
N ALA A 66 -13.05 7.61 9.42
CA ALA A 66 -12.82 8.69 10.39
C ALA A 66 -12.72 8.16 11.83
N HIS A 67 -13.47 7.10 12.15
CA HIS A 67 -13.43 6.40 13.43
C HIS A 67 -12.13 5.60 13.68
N LEU A 68 -11.39 5.26 12.63
CA LEU A 68 -10.15 4.49 12.69
C LEU A 68 -8.90 5.35 12.75
N ILE A 69 -8.93 6.57 12.21
CA ILE A 69 -7.71 7.37 12.03
C ILE A 69 -7.09 7.74 13.39
N HIS A 70 -7.90 8.07 14.40
CA HIS A 70 -7.36 8.42 15.71
C HIS A 70 -6.70 7.20 16.40
N PRO A 71 -7.35 6.02 16.48
CA PRO A 71 -6.67 4.79 16.88
C PRO A 71 -5.40 4.47 16.07
N LEU A 72 -5.42 4.64 14.75
CA LEU A 72 -4.29 4.37 13.85
C LEU A 72 -3.18 5.42 13.88
N THR A 73 -3.38 6.58 14.48
CA THR A 73 -2.32 7.59 14.62
C THR A 73 -1.80 7.67 16.04
N GLU A 74 -2.61 7.34 17.05
CA GLU A 74 -2.20 7.35 18.46
C GLU A 74 -1.71 5.99 18.96
N ARG A 75 -2.23 4.88 18.43
CA ARG A 75 -2.01 3.53 18.99
C ARG A 75 -1.29 2.58 18.04
N VAL A 76 -0.98 3.02 16.82
CA VAL A 76 -0.32 2.18 15.82
C VAL A 76 1.11 1.83 16.18
N SER A 77 1.78 2.63 17.01
CA SER A 77 3.07 2.28 17.60
C SER A 77 2.98 0.98 18.40
N LEU A 78 1.89 0.76 19.14
CA LEU A 78 1.63 -0.51 19.83
C LEU A 78 1.29 -1.66 18.86
N ALA A 79 0.77 -1.35 17.67
CA ALA A 79 0.56 -2.33 16.62
C ALA A 79 1.86 -2.71 15.89
N PHE A 80 2.88 -1.83 15.87
CA PHE A 80 4.17 -2.10 15.24
C PHE A 80 4.98 -3.17 15.96
N ASP A 81 4.89 -3.27 17.29
CA ASP A 81 5.68 -4.22 18.10
C ASP A 81 5.49 -5.68 17.71
N SER A 82 4.40 -6.01 17.03
CA SER A 82 4.08 -7.37 16.58
C SER A 82 3.82 -7.48 15.07
N ALA A 83 3.94 -6.37 14.33
CA ALA A 83 3.65 -6.35 12.90
C ALA A 83 4.82 -6.94 12.08
N ASP A 84 4.48 -7.76 11.09
CA ASP A 84 5.45 -8.18 10.08
C ASP A 84 5.65 -7.10 9.00
N ALA A 85 6.65 -7.30 8.15
CA ALA A 85 7.02 -6.31 7.13
C ALA A 85 5.93 -6.07 6.08
N ASP A 86 5.11 -7.09 5.77
CA ASP A 86 3.98 -6.95 4.84
C ASP A 86 2.90 -6.06 5.44
N THR A 87 2.59 -6.27 6.72
CA THR A 87 1.69 -5.44 7.50
C THR A 87 2.18 -3.98 7.54
N LEU A 88 3.47 -3.77 7.75
CA LEU A 88 4.08 -2.43 7.76
C LEU A 88 4.08 -1.74 6.38
N ASP A 89 4.27 -2.47 5.27
CA ASP A 89 4.09 -1.92 3.91
C ASP A 89 2.66 -1.43 3.68
N VAL A 90 1.70 -2.23 4.15
CA VAL A 90 0.29 -1.92 3.98
C VAL A 90 -0.10 -0.71 4.83
N ILE A 91 0.24 -0.69 6.12
CA ILE A 91 0.00 0.46 7.01
C ILE A 91 0.61 1.73 6.43
N SER A 92 1.91 1.70 6.08
CA SER A 92 2.58 2.89 5.54
C SER A 92 1.97 3.38 4.24
N THR A 93 1.57 2.47 3.35
CA THR A 93 0.82 2.81 2.14
C THR A 93 -0.53 3.48 2.48
N HIS A 94 -1.27 2.99 3.47
CA HIS A 94 -2.52 3.62 3.89
C HIS A 94 -2.31 5.03 4.45
N MET A 95 -1.35 5.19 5.35
CA MET A 95 -1.04 6.48 5.96
C MET A 95 -0.62 7.53 4.91
N THR A 96 0.10 7.14 3.85
CA THR A 96 0.44 8.05 2.74
C THR A 96 -0.78 8.54 1.97
N TRP A 97 -1.82 7.72 1.89
CA TRP A 97 -3.01 8.01 1.11
C TRP A 97 -4.04 8.83 1.90
N TRP A 98 -4.17 8.61 3.21
CA TRP A 98 -5.14 9.29 4.07
C TRP A 98 -5.08 10.80 4.07
N GLY A 99 -3.87 11.37 3.97
CA GLY A 99 -3.70 12.83 3.87
C GLY A 99 -4.36 13.46 2.64
N TYR A 100 -4.86 12.65 1.68
CA TYR A 100 -5.55 13.08 0.48
C TYR A 100 -7.07 12.85 0.49
N VAL A 101 -7.60 12.12 1.46
CA VAL A 101 -8.95 11.54 1.38
C VAL A 101 -9.88 12.14 2.41
N VAL A 102 -9.38 12.34 3.63
CA VAL A 102 -10.17 12.88 4.73
C VAL A 102 -9.76 14.33 4.93
N GLU A 103 -10.64 15.22 4.48
CA GLU A 103 -10.47 16.67 4.64
C GLU A 103 -10.47 17.03 6.13
N GLY A 104 -9.51 17.86 6.57
CA GLY A 104 -9.41 18.32 7.96
C GLY A 104 -8.59 17.44 8.91
N TYR A 105 -7.96 16.34 8.44
CA TYR A 105 -7.12 15.50 9.30
C TYR A 105 -5.65 15.98 9.37
N ASP A 106 -4.97 15.72 10.49
CA ASP A 106 -3.56 16.03 10.67
C ASP A 106 -2.67 15.15 9.76
N THR A 107 -2.44 15.67 8.56
CA THR A 107 -1.59 15.01 7.55
C THR A 107 -0.12 14.93 7.96
N VAL A 108 0.31 15.67 8.99
CA VAL A 108 1.70 15.61 9.50
C VAL A 108 1.86 14.36 10.35
N LYS A 109 0.97 14.12 11.33
CA LYS A 109 1.06 12.93 12.19
C LYS A 109 0.93 11.63 11.40
N ALA A 110 0.02 11.56 10.44
CA ALA A 110 -0.10 10.39 9.55
C ALA A 110 1.19 10.14 8.76
N ARG A 111 1.89 11.19 8.29
CA ARG A 111 3.18 11.02 7.60
C ARG A 111 4.30 10.55 8.53
N ILE A 112 4.32 11.01 9.79
CA ILE A 112 5.30 10.54 10.78
C ILE A 112 5.12 9.03 10.99
N VAL A 113 3.90 8.59 11.28
CA VAL A 113 3.56 7.16 11.41
C VAL A 113 3.95 6.37 10.16
N ALA A 114 3.64 6.91 8.97
CA ALA A 114 4.02 6.26 7.72
C ALA A 114 5.54 6.08 7.60
N HIS A 115 6.31 7.09 7.99
CA HIS A 115 7.77 7.02 7.98
C HIS A 115 8.29 5.97 8.97
N GLU A 116 7.78 5.94 10.20
CA GLU A 116 8.15 4.96 11.22
C GLU A 116 7.84 3.53 10.77
N ALA A 117 6.63 3.30 10.23
CA ALA A 117 6.24 2.00 9.69
C ALA A 117 7.18 1.52 8.57
N VAL A 118 7.53 2.43 7.64
CA VAL A 118 8.47 2.09 6.55
C VAL A 118 9.85 1.78 7.10
N ASP A 119 10.36 2.59 8.01
CA ASP A 119 11.72 2.41 8.53
C ASP A 119 11.85 1.10 9.30
N LEU A 120 10.88 0.78 10.15
CA LEU A 120 10.83 -0.53 10.83
C LEU A 120 10.68 -1.68 9.84
N GLY A 121 9.82 -1.57 8.83
CA GLY A 121 9.67 -2.60 7.81
C GLY A 121 10.96 -2.81 6.99
N LEU A 122 11.70 -1.73 6.72
CA LEU A 122 13.01 -1.82 6.07
C LEU A 122 14.06 -2.47 6.96
N GLU A 123 14.01 -2.29 8.27
CA GLU A 123 14.87 -3.01 9.22
C GLU A 123 14.55 -4.51 9.22
N LEU A 124 13.27 -4.87 9.38
CA LEU A 124 12.82 -6.27 9.39
C LEU A 124 13.15 -7.02 8.10
N THR A 125 13.22 -6.30 6.98
CA THR A 125 13.50 -6.90 5.66
C THR A 125 14.95 -6.77 5.22
N GLU A 126 15.87 -6.30 6.05
CA GLU A 126 17.26 -6.03 5.64
C GLU A 126 17.93 -7.24 4.97
N ASN A 127 17.70 -8.42 5.54
CA ASN A 127 18.27 -9.69 5.09
C ASN A 127 17.35 -10.48 4.15
N GLU A 128 16.26 -9.90 3.67
CA GLU A 128 15.36 -10.61 2.77
C GLU A 128 16.00 -10.87 1.39
N PRO A 129 15.77 -12.07 0.81
CA PRO A 129 16.12 -12.36 -0.56
C PRO A 129 15.50 -11.34 -1.53
N ARG A 130 16.21 -11.02 -2.62
CA ARG A 130 15.76 -10.01 -3.60
C ARG A 130 14.51 -10.44 -4.36
N GLU A 131 14.21 -11.72 -4.34
CA GLU A 131 13.05 -12.38 -4.93
C GLU A 131 11.74 -11.99 -4.23
N LYS A 132 11.82 -11.57 -2.97
CA LYS A 132 10.67 -11.07 -2.22
C LYS A 132 10.34 -9.62 -2.59
N HIS A 133 9.05 -9.31 -2.58
CA HIS A 133 8.53 -8.03 -3.06
C HIS A 133 8.38 -6.96 -1.96
N THR A 134 8.17 -7.37 -0.70
CA THR A 134 7.84 -6.53 0.46
C THR A 134 8.83 -5.39 0.65
N ARG A 135 10.13 -5.69 0.75
CA ARG A 135 11.18 -4.67 0.83
C ARG A 135 11.13 -3.66 -0.31
N THR A 136 10.86 -4.13 -1.53
CA THR A 136 10.78 -3.25 -2.70
C THR A 136 9.56 -2.32 -2.63
N LEU A 137 8.43 -2.80 -2.09
CA LEU A 137 7.26 -1.97 -1.84
C LEU A 137 7.52 -0.93 -0.74
N LEU A 138 8.15 -1.31 0.37
CA LEU A 138 8.56 -0.39 1.44
C LEU A 138 9.50 0.72 0.93
N ILE A 139 10.49 0.37 0.11
CA ILE A 139 11.40 1.34 -0.55
C ILE A 139 10.60 2.33 -1.41
N LEU A 140 9.62 1.84 -2.18
CA LEU A 140 8.75 2.70 -2.99
C LEU A 140 7.91 3.63 -2.12
N THR A 141 7.39 3.14 -1.00
CA THR A 141 6.62 3.93 -0.04
C THR A 141 7.50 4.99 0.62
N LYS A 142 8.75 4.68 0.98
CA LYS A 142 9.74 5.67 1.47
C LYS A 142 9.97 6.76 0.44
N ALA A 143 10.17 6.39 -0.83
CA ALA A 143 10.35 7.35 -1.90
C ALA A 143 9.13 8.27 -2.05
N ALA A 144 7.91 7.72 -1.98
CA ALA A 144 6.67 8.48 -2.05
C ALA A 144 6.58 9.50 -0.92
N LEU A 145 6.83 9.09 0.33
CA LEU A 145 6.82 9.97 1.49
C LEU A 145 7.83 11.12 1.35
N LEU A 146 9.04 10.82 0.88
CA LEU A 146 10.08 11.82 0.64
C LEU A 146 9.70 12.82 -0.47
N PHE A 147 8.93 12.38 -1.48
CA PHE A 147 8.35 13.30 -2.47
C PHE A 147 7.37 14.29 -1.84
N HIS A 148 6.54 13.82 -0.90
CA HIS A 148 5.54 14.64 -0.22
C HIS A 148 6.16 15.65 0.77
N THR A 149 7.35 15.36 1.30
CA THR A 149 8.12 16.27 2.16
C THR A 149 9.12 17.14 1.37
N HIS A 150 8.97 17.21 0.04
CA HIS A 150 9.83 17.96 -0.88
C HIS A 150 11.31 17.54 -0.89
N ASN A 151 11.64 16.38 -0.31
CA ASN A 151 13.00 15.85 -0.26
C ASN A 151 13.31 14.98 -1.50
N LYS A 152 13.37 15.63 -2.67
CA LYS A 152 13.43 14.95 -3.99
C LYS A 152 14.70 14.14 -4.22
N GLY A 153 15.84 14.56 -3.68
CA GLY A 153 17.13 13.90 -3.88
C GLY A 153 17.14 12.47 -3.32
N PRO A 154 16.93 12.30 -2.01
CA PRO A 154 16.75 11.00 -1.37
C PRO A 154 15.61 10.18 -1.99
N ALA A 155 14.48 10.80 -2.34
CA ALA A 155 13.37 10.08 -2.97
C ALA A 155 13.79 9.39 -4.28
N ILE A 156 14.58 10.07 -5.12
CA ILE A 156 15.11 9.51 -6.37
C ILE A 156 16.09 8.35 -6.09
N ARG A 157 16.87 8.40 -5.01
CA ARG A 157 17.77 7.29 -4.63
C ARG A 157 16.96 6.04 -4.29
N PHE A 158 15.95 6.15 -3.42
CA PHE A 158 15.06 5.03 -3.10
C PHE A 158 14.33 4.50 -4.35
N LEU A 159 13.90 5.36 -5.28
CA LEU A 159 13.35 4.87 -6.56
C LEU A 159 14.37 4.07 -7.38
N GLY A 160 15.64 4.48 -7.37
CA GLY A 160 16.74 3.74 -7.99
C GLY A 160 16.93 2.35 -7.37
N ASP A 161 16.89 2.25 -6.05
CA ASP A 161 17.03 0.99 -5.33
C ASP A 161 15.85 0.04 -5.60
N ALA A 162 14.62 0.56 -5.60
CA ALA A 162 13.45 -0.21 -5.99
C ALA A 162 13.52 -0.69 -7.44
N ALA A 163 13.97 0.18 -8.37
CA ALA A 163 14.17 -0.18 -9.77
C ALA A 163 15.20 -1.29 -9.96
N ALA A 164 16.28 -1.30 -9.17
CA ALA A 164 17.30 -2.34 -9.22
C ALA A 164 16.80 -3.69 -8.67
N ARG A 165 15.89 -3.67 -7.68
CA ARG A 165 15.31 -4.89 -7.08
C ARG A 165 14.18 -5.48 -7.93
N ALA A 166 13.38 -4.64 -8.58
CA ALA A 166 12.16 -5.05 -9.27
C ALA A 166 12.29 -6.26 -10.23
N PRO A 167 13.36 -6.42 -11.04
CA PRO A 167 13.49 -7.56 -11.95
C PRO A 167 13.55 -8.93 -11.25
N PHE A 168 14.07 -8.97 -10.02
CA PHE A 168 14.32 -10.20 -9.27
C PHE A 168 13.07 -10.75 -8.59
N ILE A 169 12.01 -9.94 -8.45
CA ILE A 169 10.76 -10.37 -7.82
C ILE A 169 10.16 -11.55 -8.58
N THR A 170 9.95 -12.67 -7.89
CA THR A 170 9.47 -13.92 -8.49
C THR A 170 7.97 -13.91 -8.73
N ASP A 171 7.20 -13.33 -7.82
CA ASP A 171 5.76 -13.12 -8.00
C ASP A 171 5.52 -12.14 -9.16
N VAL A 172 4.97 -12.66 -10.26
CA VAL A 172 4.74 -11.92 -11.50
C VAL A 172 3.75 -10.77 -11.31
N ASN A 173 2.74 -10.92 -10.45
CA ASN A 173 1.73 -9.90 -10.20
C ASN A 173 2.33 -8.76 -9.36
N GLN A 174 3.10 -9.09 -8.32
CA GLN A 174 3.79 -8.10 -7.50
C GLN A 174 4.88 -7.38 -8.29
N ARG A 175 5.63 -8.10 -9.13
CA ARG A 175 6.61 -7.48 -10.04
C ARG A 175 5.96 -6.48 -10.99
N SER A 176 4.85 -6.84 -11.63
CA SER A 176 4.06 -5.91 -12.46
C SER A 176 3.56 -4.70 -11.65
N ARG A 177 3.06 -4.92 -10.43
CA ARG A 177 2.61 -3.85 -9.52
C ARG A 177 3.75 -2.89 -9.18
N VAL A 178 4.95 -3.41 -8.88
CA VAL A 178 6.16 -2.63 -8.59
C VAL A 178 6.56 -1.79 -9.80
N TYR A 179 6.60 -2.36 -11.00
CA TYR A 179 6.90 -1.60 -12.22
C TYR A 179 5.89 -0.48 -12.47
N ARG A 180 4.60 -0.72 -12.25
CA ARG A 180 3.58 0.33 -12.37
C ARG A 180 3.77 1.45 -11.35
N LYS A 181 4.10 1.12 -10.09
CA LYS A 181 4.43 2.12 -9.06
C LYS A 181 5.68 2.94 -9.44
N LEU A 182 6.73 2.28 -9.93
CA LEU A 182 7.94 2.95 -10.43
C LEU A 182 7.62 3.92 -11.57
N ALA A 183 6.79 3.51 -12.52
CA ALA A 183 6.35 4.36 -13.63
C ALA A 183 5.67 5.63 -13.12
N PHE A 184 4.70 5.49 -12.20
CA PHE A 184 3.98 6.61 -11.60
C PHE A 184 4.93 7.59 -10.91
N TYR A 185 5.81 7.11 -10.03
CA TYR A 185 6.70 7.99 -9.28
C TYR A 185 7.76 8.64 -10.17
N TYR A 186 8.35 7.92 -11.12
CA TYR A 186 9.25 8.54 -12.10
C TYR A 186 8.56 9.59 -12.97
N GLY A 187 7.27 9.42 -13.27
CA GLY A 187 6.44 10.46 -13.90
C GLY A 187 6.37 11.73 -13.05
N ARG A 188 6.09 11.60 -11.75
CA ARG A 188 6.08 12.72 -10.79
C ARG A 188 7.46 13.38 -10.60
N CYS A 189 8.54 12.64 -10.85
CA CYS A 189 9.91 13.16 -10.86
C CYS A 189 10.26 13.97 -12.13
N LEU A 190 9.34 14.11 -13.08
CA LEU A 190 9.64 14.63 -14.43
C LEU A 190 10.73 13.81 -15.14
N ARG A 191 10.72 12.48 -14.97
CA ARG A 191 11.59 11.54 -15.68
C ARG A 191 10.76 10.68 -16.65
N PRO A 192 10.18 11.27 -17.72
CA PRO A 192 9.19 10.63 -18.56
C PRO A 192 9.70 9.37 -19.27
N PHE A 193 10.96 9.36 -19.69
CA PHE A 193 11.55 8.18 -20.34
C PHE A 193 11.61 6.96 -19.40
N LYS A 194 12.06 7.15 -18.14
CA LYS A 194 12.03 6.09 -17.13
C LYS A 194 10.61 5.66 -16.81
N ALA A 195 9.69 6.63 -16.71
CA ALA A 195 8.28 6.33 -16.47
C ALA A 195 7.70 5.41 -17.56
N PHE A 196 7.95 5.74 -18.84
CA PHE A 196 7.55 4.95 -19.98
C PHE A 196 8.18 3.55 -19.97
N GLN A 197 9.48 3.44 -19.70
CA GLN A 197 10.17 2.14 -19.61
C GLN A 197 9.53 1.22 -18.57
N PHE A 198 9.26 1.73 -17.37
CA PHE A 198 8.62 0.93 -16.32
C PHE A 198 7.16 0.62 -16.62
N PHE A 199 6.44 1.52 -17.29
CA PHE A 199 5.08 1.24 -17.73
C PHE A 199 5.04 0.10 -18.77
N ALA A 200 5.96 0.12 -19.74
CA ALA A 200 6.11 -0.97 -20.71
C ALA A 200 6.50 -2.28 -20.01
N ALA A 201 7.45 -2.24 -19.06
CA ALA A 201 7.86 -3.39 -18.27
C ALA A 201 6.71 -4.01 -17.46
N ALA A 202 5.83 -3.18 -16.87
CA ALA A 202 4.65 -3.66 -16.15
C ALA A 202 3.71 -4.46 -17.06
N ARG A 203 3.54 -4.03 -18.32
CA ARG A 203 2.67 -4.70 -19.30
C ARG A 203 3.27 -5.97 -19.89
N SER A 204 4.60 -6.07 -19.95
CA SER A 204 5.30 -7.18 -20.59
C SER A 204 5.62 -8.34 -19.65
N VAL A 205 5.31 -8.24 -18.35
CA VAL A 205 5.55 -9.35 -17.40
C VAL A 205 4.76 -10.60 -17.84
N PRO A 206 5.42 -11.73 -18.16
CA PRO A 206 4.74 -12.95 -18.55
C PRO A 206 3.91 -13.53 -17.39
N GLY A 207 2.74 -14.09 -17.69
CA GLY A 207 1.91 -14.80 -16.71
C GLY A 207 1.11 -13.93 -15.73
N ILE A 208 1.09 -12.59 -15.88
CA ILE A 208 0.27 -11.73 -15.00
C ILE A 208 -1.23 -12.01 -15.14
N ALA A 209 -1.93 -11.94 -14.01
CA ALA A 209 -3.37 -12.15 -13.93
C ALA A 209 -4.15 -11.10 -14.78
N PRO A 210 -5.35 -11.46 -15.29
CA PRO A 210 -6.16 -10.56 -16.12
C PRO A 210 -6.51 -9.22 -15.46
N ASP A 211 -6.81 -9.22 -14.15
CA ASP A 211 -7.14 -8.00 -13.40
C ASP A 211 -5.92 -7.08 -13.24
N VAL A 212 -4.74 -7.64 -12.99
CA VAL A 212 -3.45 -6.92 -12.93
C VAL A 212 -3.14 -6.33 -14.30
N ARG A 213 -3.40 -7.08 -15.37
CA ARG A 213 -3.24 -6.61 -16.74
C ARG A 213 -4.20 -5.47 -17.08
N ALA A 214 -5.45 -5.52 -16.63
CA ALA A 214 -6.42 -4.43 -16.81
C ALA A 214 -5.98 -3.14 -16.09
N LYS A 215 -5.43 -3.28 -14.88
CA LYS A 215 -4.85 -2.19 -14.08
C LYS A 215 -3.64 -1.51 -14.74
N ASN A 216 -2.99 -2.16 -15.70
CA ASN A 216 -1.90 -1.60 -16.52
C ASN A 216 -2.40 -0.83 -17.75
N ARG A 217 -3.71 -0.79 -18.03
CA ARG A 217 -4.29 -0.01 -19.13
C ARG A 217 -4.67 1.43 -18.74
N LEU A 218 -4.86 1.68 -17.45
CA LEU A 218 -5.34 2.97 -16.90
C LEU A 218 -4.31 4.12 -16.92
N PHE A 219 -3.06 3.85 -17.32
CA PHE A 219 -2.00 4.85 -17.44
C PHE A 219 -1.54 5.06 -18.91
N ALA A 220 -2.31 4.55 -19.87
CA ALA A 220 -2.11 4.76 -21.31
C ALA A 220 -2.88 5.98 -21.80
#